data_AF-A0A1I4VZP0-F1
#
_entry.id   AF-A0A1I4VZP0-F1
#
_cell.length_a   1.000
_cell.length_b   1.000
_cell.length_c   1.000
_cell.angle_alpha   90.00
_cell.angle_beta   90.00
_cell.angle_gamma   90.00
#
_symmetry.space_group_name_H-M   'P 1'
#
loop_
_entity.id
_entity.type
_entity.pdbx_description
1 polymer ?
#
loop_
_entity_poly.entity_id
_entity_poly.type
_entity_poly.pdbx_seq_one_letter_code
_entity_poly.pdbx_strand_id
1 'polypeptide(L)'
;MRAFGVMDDGGNLTPPAFYKSPAQGAATSTLLAASPLLEGVTGRYFEDNQEAQIVQGDRPGGVAAHALDPVAADRLRECAEAAIRTT
;
A
#
# COMPACT_ATOMS: atom_id res chain seq x y z
N MET A 1 -5.94 -17.62 4.19
CA MET A 1 -7.29 -17.31 3.68
C MET A 1 -8.40 -17.82 4.59
N ARG A 2 -8.34 -19.06 5.10
CA ARG A 2 -9.33 -19.58 6.07
C ARG A 2 -9.42 -18.76 7.37
N ALA A 3 -8.29 -18.41 7.99
CA ALA A 3 -8.24 -17.62 9.23
C ALA A 3 -8.81 -16.18 9.12
N PHE A 4 -9.06 -15.70 7.90
CA PHE A 4 -9.65 -14.38 7.65
C PHE A 4 -11.12 -14.47 7.19
N GLY A 5 -11.74 -15.65 7.26
CA GLY A 5 -13.11 -15.87 6.79
C GLY A 5 -13.29 -15.78 5.27
N VAL A 6 -12.19 -15.80 4.51
CA VAL A 6 -12.17 -15.66 3.04
C VAL A 6 -12.32 -17.00 2.33
N MET A 7 -12.16 -18.13 3.04
CA MET A 7 -12.20 -19.46 2.46
C MET A 7 -12.98 -20.40 3.37
N ASP A 8 -13.92 -21.14 2.80
CA ASP A 8 -14.74 -22.12 3.51
C ASP A 8 -13.98 -23.44 3.80
N ASP A 9 -14.65 -24.37 4.49
CA ASP A 9 -14.09 -25.68 4.83
C ASP A 9 -13.78 -26.54 3.59
N GLY A 10 -14.52 -26.33 2.49
CA GLY A 10 -14.31 -26.97 1.19
C GLY A 10 -13.16 -26.39 0.37
N GLY A 11 -12.57 -25.28 0.80
CA GLY A 11 -11.50 -24.58 0.08
C GLY A 11 -11.99 -23.58 -0.96
N ASN A 12 -13.29 -23.32 -1.05
CA ASN A 12 -13.82 -22.28 -1.93
C ASN A 12 -13.58 -20.90 -1.32
N LEU A 13 -13.33 -19.91 -2.17
CA LEU A 13 -13.20 -18.52 -1.76
C LEU A 13 -14.58 -17.89 -1.58
N THR A 14 -14.87 -17.44 -0.37
CA THR A 14 -16.11 -16.75 0.04
C THR A 14 -15.79 -15.42 0.74
N PRO A 15 -15.10 -14.48 0.06
CA PRO A 15 -14.71 -13.22 0.68
C PRO A 15 -15.95 -12.44 1.15
N PRO A 16 -15.98 -11.93 2.40
CA PRO A 16 -17.05 -11.08 2.87
C PRO A 16 -17.25 -9.85 1.99
N ALA A 17 -18.50 -9.35 1.88
CA ALA A 17 -18.86 -8.27 0.96
C ALA A 17 -18.11 -6.95 1.16
N PHE A 18 -17.49 -6.73 2.32
CA PHE A 18 -16.69 -5.54 2.61
C PHE A 18 -15.21 -5.68 2.18
N TYR A 19 -14.77 -6.86 1.74
CA TYR A 19 -13.45 -7.01 1.13
C TYR A 19 -13.48 -6.45 -0.29
N LYS A 20 -12.37 -5.82 -0.68
CA LYS A 20 -12.14 -5.40 -2.06
C LYS A 20 -12.16 -6.63 -2.98
N SER A 21 -12.81 -6.50 -4.12
CA SER A 21 -12.61 -7.41 -5.25
C SER A 21 -11.18 -7.29 -5.78
N PRO A 22 -10.66 -8.27 -6.54
CA PRO A 22 -9.35 -8.16 -7.18
C PRO A 22 -9.21 -6.89 -8.04
N ALA A 23 -10.26 -6.54 -8.79
CA ALA A 23 -10.27 -5.32 -9.61
C ALA A 23 -10.19 -4.05 -8.74
N GLN A 24 -10.92 -4.00 -7.62
CA GLN A 24 -10.83 -2.88 -6.67
C GLN A 24 -9.46 -2.80 -5.99
N GLY A 25 -8.84 -3.94 -5.68
CA GLY A 25 -7.50 -4.00 -5.10
C GLY A 25 -6.41 -3.52 -6.05
N ALA A 26 -6.56 -3.80 -7.36
CA ALA A 26 -5.61 -3.37 -8.38
C ALA A 26 -5.80 -1.91 -8.83
N ALA A 27 -6.97 -1.31 -8.60
CA ALA A 27 -7.37 -0.04 -9.19
C ALA A 27 -6.35 1.09 -9.00
N THR A 28 -5.83 1.28 -7.79
CA THR A 28 -4.86 2.35 -7.50
C THR A 28 -3.54 2.10 -8.20
N SER A 29 -3.02 0.87 -8.15
CA SER A 29 -1.80 0.53 -8.88
C SER A 29 -1.95 0.70 -10.39
N THR A 30 -3.09 0.31 -10.95
CA THR A 30 -3.39 0.50 -12.39
C THR A 30 -3.49 1.99 -12.75
N LEU A 31 -4.12 2.82 -11.90
CA LEU A 31 -4.15 4.27 -12.09
C LEU A 31 -2.74 4.84 -12.14
N LEU A 32 -1.89 4.53 -11.14
CA LEU A 32 -0.52 5.06 -11.06
C LEU A 32 0.36 4.59 -12.22
N ALA A 33 0.21 3.33 -12.65
CA ALA A 33 1.08 2.73 -13.65
C ALA A 33 0.72 3.11 -15.09
N ALA A 34 -0.55 3.39 -15.38
CA ALA A 34 -1.03 3.45 -16.76
C ALA A 34 -1.87 4.69 -17.12
N SER A 35 -2.27 5.52 -16.15
CA SER A 35 -3.12 6.68 -16.45
C SER A 35 -2.31 7.89 -16.87
N PRO A 36 -2.64 8.55 -18.00
CA PRO A 36 -1.99 9.80 -18.40
C PRO A 36 -2.28 10.96 -17.43
N LEU A 37 -3.28 10.83 -16.56
CA LEU A 37 -3.60 11.85 -15.55
C LEU A 37 -2.46 12.09 -14.55
N LEU A 38 -1.53 11.14 -14.43
CA LEU A 38 -0.40 11.21 -13.49
C LEU A 38 0.96 11.31 -14.19
N GLU A 39 0.97 11.69 -15.47
CA GLU A 39 2.20 11.96 -16.19
C GLU A 39 3.03 13.05 -15.46
N GLY A 40 4.30 12.73 -15.18
CA GLY A 40 5.20 13.63 -14.44
C GLY A 40 5.00 13.68 -12.92
N VAL A 41 4.00 12.98 -12.35
CA VAL A 41 3.78 12.94 -10.90
C VAL A 41 4.70 11.89 -10.26
N THR A 42 5.51 12.32 -9.30
CA THR A 42 6.44 11.43 -8.57
C THR A 42 6.46 11.77 -7.07
N GLY A 43 6.89 10.82 -6.22
CA GLY A 43 7.11 11.05 -4.79
C GLY A 43 5.85 11.24 -3.93
N ARG A 44 4.65 11.01 -4.50
CA ARG A 44 3.36 11.14 -3.80
C ARG A 44 2.82 9.77 -3.41
N TYR A 45 2.11 9.71 -2.29
CA TYR A 45 1.45 8.48 -1.82
C TYR A 45 -0.04 8.51 -2.16
N PHE A 46 -0.58 7.40 -2.66
CA PHE A 46 -1.98 7.28 -3.07
C PHE A 46 -2.65 6.10 -2.39
N GLU A 47 -3.90 6.29 -2.01
CA GLU A 47 -4.81 5.25 -1.55
C GLU A 47 -6.19 5.51 -2.15
N ASP A 48 -6.93 4.44 -2.45
CA ASP A 48 -8.29 4.52 -3.00
C ASP A 48 -8.43 5.48 -4.20
N ASN A 49 -7.42 5.46 -5.08
CA ASN A 49 -7.31 6.28 -6.29
C ASN A 49 -7.19 7.80 -6.03
N GLN A 50 -6.88 8.21 -4.80
CA GLN A 50 -6.66 9.60 -4.41
C GLN A 50 -5.27 9.73 -3.79
N GLU A 51 -4.67 10.91 -3.90
CA GLU A 51 -3.50 11.21 -3.09
C GLU A 51 -3.92 11.23 -1.62
N ALA A 52 -3.18 10.52 -0.78
CA ALA A 52 -3.56 10.38 0.61
C ALA A 52 -3.24 11.64 1.41
N GLN A 53 -4.07 11.92 2.41
CA GLN A 53 -3.80 12.98 3.38
C GLN A 53 -2.75 12.54 4.39
N ILE A 54 -1.99 13.50 4.90
CA ILE A 54 -1.11 13.26 6.05
C ILE A 54 -1.97 13.14 7.30
N VAL A 55 -1.82 12.04 8.03
CA VAL A 55 -2.56 11.77 9.27
C VAL A 55 -1.63 11.71 10.48
N GLN A 56 -2.20 12.03 11.64
CA GLN A 56 -1.56 11.95 12.95
C GLN A 56 -2.24 10.86 13.78
N GLY A 57 -1.45 10.12 14.56
CA GLY A 57 -1.95 9.01 15.39
C GLY A 57 -2.32 7.77 14.57
N ASP A 58 -3.07 6.87 15.20
CA ASP A 58 -3.46 5.57 14.64
C ASP A 58 -4.84 5.66 13.99
N ARG A 59 -4.92 6.32 12.83
CA ARG A 59 -6.14 6.38 12.02
C ARG A 59 -6.03 5.44 10.83
N PRO A 60 -7.10 4.72 10.47
CA PRO A 60 -7.12 3.94 9.25
C PRO A 60 -7.09 4.87 8.03
N GLY A 61 -6.22 4.54 7.07
CA GLY A 61 -5.98 5.36 5.88
C GLY A 61 -5.10 6.58 6.15
N GLY A 62 -4.62 7.19 5.09
CA GLY A 62 -3.68 8.30 5.09
C GLY A 62 -2.22 7.85 5.16
N VAL A 63 -1.32 8.80 4.95
CA VAL A 63 0.10 8.61 5.17
C VAL A 63 0.50 9.18 6.53
N ALA A 64 1.17 8.39 7.35
CA ALA A 64 1.66 8.87 8.64
C ALA A 64 2.75 9.94 8.43
N ALA A 65 2.73 11.01 9.21
CA ALA A 65 3.69 12.12 9.04
C ALA A 65 5.16 11.67 9.10
N HIS A 66 5.50 10.71 9.97
CA HIS A 66 6.87 10.18 10.08
C HIS A 66 7.28 9.34 8.87
N ALA A 67 6.33 8.78 8.10
CA ALA A 67 6.63 7.99 6.91
C ALA A 67 7.13 8.86 5.74
N LEU A 68 6.98 10.18 5.84
CA LEU A 68 7.47 11.16 4.87
C LEU A 68 8.82 11.79 5.25
N ASP A 69 9.47 11.34 6.33
CA ASP A 69 10.77 11.85 6.76
C ASP A 69 11.89 11.32 5.83
N PRO A 70 12.54 12.17 5.01
CA PRO A 70 13.59 11.75 4.10
C PRO A 70 14.85 11.26 4.84
N VAL A 71 15.13 11.79 6.03
CA VAL A 71 16.31 11.37 6.81
C VAL A 71 16.09 9.97 7.38
N ALA A 72 14.88 9.66 7.84
CA ALA A 72 14.53 8.32 8.25
C ALA A 72 14.59 7.33 7.07
N ALA A 73 14.12 7.75 5.88
CA ALA A 73 14.19 6.94 4.66
C ALA A 73 15.63 6.62 4.24
N ASP A 74 16.54 7.61 4.29
CA ASP A 74 17.95 7.40 3.96
C ASP A 74 18.63 6.41 4.92
N ARG A 75 18.39 6.55 6.23
CA ARG A 75 18.89 5.60 7.24
C ARG A 75 18.37 4.19 7.00
N LEU A 76 17.09 4.06 6.68
CA LEU A 76 16.48 2.76 6.37
C LEU A 76 17.15 2.12 5.15
N ARG A 77 17.44 2.91 4.10
CA ARG A 77 18.16 2.44 2.91
C ARG A 77 19.55 1.93 3.26
N GLU A 78 20.33 2.68 4.03
CA GLU A 78 21.68 2.27 4.46
C GLU A 78 21.66 0.94 5.23
N CYS A 79 20.72 0.80 6.17
CA CYS A 79 20.54 -0.44 6.93
C CYS A 79 20.15 -1.62 6.01
N ALA A 80 19.21 -1.41 5.09
CA ALA A 80 18.75 -2.45 4.17
C ALA A 80 19.87 -2.92 3.23
N GLU A 81 20.65 -1.99 2.69
CA GLU A 81 21.82 -2.30 1.87
C GLU A 81 22.89 -3.08 2.64
N ALA A 82 23.14 -2.74 3.91
CA ALA A 82 24.07 -3.48 4.75
C ALA A 82 23.59 -4.92 5.00
N ALA A 83 22.29 -5.11 5.24
CA ALA A 83 21.69 -6.41 5.48
C ALA A 83 21.87 -7.37 4.29
N ILE A 84 21.63 -6.91 3.06
CA ILE A 84 21.72 -7.76 1.86
C ILE A 84 23.15 -8.06 1.42
N ARG A 85 24.14 -7.25 1.84
CA ARG A 85 25.56 -7.50 1.55
C ARG A 85 26.19 -8.55 2.47
N THR A 86 25.50 -8.96 3.53
CA THR A 86 26.02 -9.91 4.53
C THR A 86 25.59 -11.36 4.23
N THR A 87 25.18 -11.66 2.98
CA THR A 87 24.82 -13.00 2.50
C THR A 87 25.73 -13.40 1.35
#